data_AF-V4KLN1-F1
#
_entry.id   AF-V4KLN1-F1
#
_cell.length_a   1.000
_cell.length_b   1.000
_cell.length_c   1.000
_cell.angle_alpha   90.00
_cell.angle_beta   90.00
_cell.angle_gamma   90.00
#
_symmetry.space_group_name_H-M   'P 1'
#
loop_
_entity.id
_entity.type
_entity.pdbx_description
1 polymer ?
#
loop_
_entity_poly.entity_id
_entity_poly.type
_entity_poly.pdbx_seq_one_letter_code
_entity_poly.pdbx_strand_id
1 'polypeptide(L)'
;TFISIIAKTFDTSCSRDAISWLPDEVLGNILSLLPTKQAASTSLLSKKWRYVYRLVDNLEFDDSQQEGRYNFPESFENFVDRTLALQCDLPIKKFSLKCHVGEEDKERLKACLGRWISNVAGRGVLEAELRISRRGLGFLPPQLLSCKTLVKLTIGRQLYLDKLPSYVWLPSLKFLFLDTASFRYQYLCGVLLAGCPVLEELSVHHKNSVVTPNSISSPTIKRLSVNFDCRRETDCHRTMSFDLPRLVYLEYSDFALSLYRQVNLDSLVEVKLDLHLINFYNGWRPDITDLIAGLRNVEILHVSPVSADAIYTYCIRGLPLFDNLVTLSFGSKNERGWKLLPYLLKQSPKLETLVVQDLDGYTGGDVSMPRNKVKSLHILGYRGTDEELKQLKIFLGEFEYLEVVQVDVAEASEDDDGIIMQTKSDLMMLLGVSLPCKCNFKVT
;
A
#
# COMPACT_ATOMS: atom_id res chain seq x y z
N THR A 1 1.24 25.06 28.53
CA THR A 1 1.39 25.52 29.94
C THR A 1 1.54 24.38 30.95
N PHE A 2 2.07 23.21 30.58
CA PHE A 2 2.33 22.12 31.54
C PHE A 2 3.83 21.78 31.73
N ILE A 3 4.73 22.41 30.97
CA ILE A 3 6.18 22.19 31.06
C ILE A 3 6.89 23.30 31.88
N SER A 4 6.29 24.47 32.07
CA SER A 4 6.96 25.58 32.79
C SER A 4 6.66 25.65 34.30
N ILE A 5 5.77 24.80 34.83
CA ILE A 5 5.34 24.90 36.25
C ILE A 5 6.20 24.01 37.18
N ILE A 6 6.94 23.04 36.66
CA ILE A 6 7.80 22.16 37.49
C ILE A 6 9.17 22.82 37.78
N ALA A 7 9.54 23.90 37.07
CA ALA A 7 10.87 24.50 37.14
C ALA A 7 11.10 25.49 38.31
N LYS A 8 10.11 25.73 39.18
CA LYS A 8 10.20 26.83 40.18
C LYS A 8 10.20 26.43 41.67
N THR A 9 10.37 25.16 42.01
CA THR A 9 10.44 24.73 43.44
C THR A 9 11.52 23.70 43.76
N PHE A 10 12.69 23.79 43.13
CA PHE A 10 13.87 23.07 43.62
C PHE A 10 15.09 23.98 43.58
N ASP A 11 15.31 24.69 44.69
CA ASP A 11 16.63 25.19 45.02
C ASP A 11 17.15 24.46 46.27
N THR A 12 18.44 24.17 46.23
CA THR A 12 19.36 23.61 47.23
C THR A 12 19.49 22.07 47.39
N SER A 13 20.70 21.62 46.99
CA SER A 13 21.48 20.44 47.41
C SER A 13 20.96 19.03 47.15
N CYS A 14 21.04 18.57 45.89
CA CYS A 14 21.76 17.35 45.49
C CYS A 14 21.63 17.25 43.97
N SER A 15 22.75 17.28 43.25
CA SER A 15 22.82 17.14 41.78
C SER A 15 22.34 15.76 41.33
N ARG A 16 21.02 15.53 41.33
CA ARG A 16 20.38 14.38 40.70
C ARG A 16 19.46 14.91 39.61
N ASP A 17 19.89 14.68 38.38
CA ASP A 17 19.17 14.94 37.14
C ASP A 17 17.67 14.57 37.27
N ALA A 18 16.77 15.49 36.90
CA ALA A 18 15.32 15.32 36.96
C ALA A 18 14.86 14.07 36.20
N ILE A 19 15.57 13.67 35.15
CA ILE A 19 15.29 12.45 34.39
C ILE A 19 15.55 11.19 35.24
N SER A 20 16.53 11.23 36.14
CA SER A 20 16.88 10.09 37.01
C SER A 20 15.81 9.78 38.06
N TRP A 21 14.86 10.69 38.29
CA TRP A 21 13.71 10.52 39.21
C TRP A 21 12.56 9.72 38.60
N LEU A 22 12.52 9.56 37.28
CA LEU A 22 11.48 8.78 36.62
C LEU A 22 11.61 7.29 36.97
N PRO A 23 10.48 6.56 37.11
CA PRO A 23 10.48 5.10 37.21
C PRO A 23 11.16 4.44 36.01
N ASP A 24 11.79 3.30 36.23
CA ASP A 24 12.58 2.61 35.20
C ASP A 24 11.72 2.21 34.00
N GLU A 25 10.45 1.84 34.22
CA GLU A 25 9.48 1.52 33.17
C GLU A 25 9.16 2.73 32.29
N VAL A 26 9.03 3.92 32.90
CA VAL A 26 8.80 5.17 32.17
C VAL A 26 10.02 5.52 31.34
N LEU A 27 11.22 5.38 31.91
CA LEU A 27 12.48 5.58 31.18
C LEU A 27 12.62 4.57 30.03
N GLY A 28 12.26 3.30 30.23
CA GLY A 28 12.26 2.27 29.19
C GLY A 28 11.31 2.60 28.04
N ASN A 29 10.12 3.11 28.34
CA ASN A 29 9.17 3.59 27.33
C ASN A 29 9.73 4.79 26.56
N ILE A 30 10.34 5.76 27.23
CA ILE A 30 11.00 6.91 26.57
C ILE A 30 12.12 6.42 25.64
N LEU A 31 12.97 5.50 26.09
CA LEU A 31 14.03 4.94 25.26
C LEU A 31 13.51 4.16 24.06
N SER A 32 12.34 3.52 24.18
CA SER A 32 11.70 2.78 23.09
C SER A 32 11.17 3.67 21.96
N LEU A 33 11.11 4.99 22.18
CA LEU A 33 10.79 5.99 21.16
C LEU A 33 12.04 6.51 20.43
N LEU A 34 13.24 6.21 20.94
CA LEU A 34 14.49 6.63 20.33
C LEU A 34 14.97 5.58 19.31
N PRO A 35 15.73 6.00 18.29
CA PRO A 35 16.48 5.06 17.45
C PRO A 35 17.33 4.13 18.31
N THR A 36 17.34 2.83 17.99
CA THR A 36 18.00 1.80 18.81
C THR A 36 19.46 2.09 19.12
N LYS A 37 20.20 2.69 18.17
CA LYS A 37 21.58 3.13 18.40
C LYS A 37 21.71 4.18 19.51
N GLN A 38 20.79 5.15 19.56
CA GLN A 38 20.77 6.17 20.60
C GLN A 38 20.35 5.57 21.94
N ALA A 39 19.27 4.76 21.94
CA ALA A 39 18.80 4.06 23.13
C ALA A 39 19.91 3.17 23.74
N ALA A 40 20.60 2.36 22.93
CA ALA A 40 21.69 1.51 23.37
C ALA A 40 22.88 2.31 23.93
N SER A 41 23.17 3.48 23.37
CA SER A 41 24.26 4.35 23.85
C SER A 41 24.03 4.87 25.27
N THR A 42 22.76 5.00 25.70
CA THR A 42 22.44 5.40 27.08
C THR A 42 22.94 4.38 28.11
N SER A 43 23.09 3.10 27.74
CA SER A 43 23.60 2.05 28.61
C SER A 43 25.05 2.26 29.09
N LEU A 44 25.76 3.21 28.46
CA LEU A 44 27.10 3.64 28.82
C LEU A 44 27.12 4.73 29.91
N LEU A 45 25.99 5.41 30.16
CA LEU A 45 25.91 6.53 31.10
C LEU A 45 26.02 6.09 32.56
N SER A 46 25.39 4.97 32.93
CA SER A 46 25.49 4.40 34.28
C SER A 46 24.98 2.96 34.33
N LYS A 47 25.19 2.29 35.48
CA LYS A 47 24.60 0.97 35.74
C LYS A 47 23.06 1.00 35.65
N LYS A 48 22.41 2.06 36.15
CA LYS A 48 20.94 2.23 36.08
C LYS A 48 20.45 2.23 34.63
N TRP A 49 21.06 3.05 33.77
CA TRP A 49 20.67 3.15 32.36
C TRP A 49 20.89 1.85 31.59
N ARG A 50 21.86 1.02 32.00
CA ARG A 50 22.01 -0.33 31.46
C ARG A 50 20.82 -1.25 31.76
N TYR A 51 20.22 -1.15 32.96
CA TYR A 51 19.00 -1.91 33.31
C TYR A 51 17.78 -1.35 32.60
N VAL A 52 17.62 -0.03 32.57
CA VAL A 52 16.54 0.66 31.86
C VAL A 52 16.52 0.28 30.38
N TYR A 53 17.68 0.24 29.73
CA TYR A 53 17.77 -0.15 28.33
C TYR A 53 17.23 -1.56 28.05
N ARG A 54 17.28 -2.48 29.02
CA ARG A 54 16.74 -3.82 28.84
C ARG A 54 15.22 -3.83 28.63
N LEU A 55 14.53 -2.82 29.15
CA LEU A 55 13.08 -2.65 29.01
C LEU A 55 12.67 -2.16 27.63
N VAL A 56 13.63 -1.78 26.77
CA VAL A 56 13.34 -1.41 25.39
C VAL A 56 12.92 -2.65 24.61
N ASP A 57 11.69 -2.67 24.11
CA ASP A 57 11.08 -3.80 23.41
C ASP A 57 10.95 -3.60 21.90
N ASN A 58 11.31 -2.41 21.40
CA ASN A 58 11.35 -2.05 19.99
C ASN A 58 12.80 -1.88 19.52
N LEU A 59 13.23 -2.77 18.64
CA LEU A 59 14.57 -2.76 18.05
C LEU A 59 14.52 -2.52 16.55
N GLU A 60 15.22 -1.50 16.09
CA GLU A 60 15.41 -1.15 14.69
C GLU A 60 16.91 -1.04 14.37
N PHE A 61 17.34 -1.90 13.45
CA PHE A 61 18.70 -1.95 12.93
C PHE A 61 18.68 -1.59 11.45
N ASP A 62 19.27 -0.45 11.10
CA ASP A 62 19.32 0.02 9.72
C ASP A 62 20.75 0.35 9.29
N ASP A 63 21.25 -0.42 8.33
CA ASP A 63 22.53 -0.22 7.64
C ASP A 63 22.33 0.03 6.13
N SER A 64 21.13 0.43 5.72
CA SER A 64 20.82 0.67 4.31
C SER A 64 21.40 1.97 3.77
N GLN A 65 21.75 2.94 4.62
CA GLN A 65 22.29 4.25 4.21
C GLN A 65 23.75 4.21 3.72
N GLN A 66 24.44 3.07 3.84
CA GLN A 66 25.80 2.89 3.33
C GLN A 66 25.80 2.37 1.88
N GLU A 67 24.90 2.90 1.04
CA GLU A 67 24.80 2.57 -0.38
C GLU A 67 26.13 2.87 -1.10
N GLY A 68 26.85 1.81 -1.47
CA GLY A 68 28.15 1.92 -2.13
C GLY A 68 29.16 0.89 -1.63
N ARG A 69 29.00 0.39 -0.40
CA ARG A 69 29.82 -0.70 0.13
C ARG A 69 29.32 -2.04 -0.40
N TYR A 70 30.25 -2.88 -0.87
CA TYR A 70 29.94 -4.22 -1.39
C TYR A 70 29.93 -5.30 -0.31
N ASN A 71 30.27 -4.95 0.94
CA ASN A 71 30.52 -5.91 2.00
C ASN A 71 29.57 -5.68 3.19
N PHE A 72 29.22 -6.75 3.88
CA PHE A 72 28.44 -6.74 5.12
C PHE A 72 29.34 -6.32 6.31
N PRO A 73 29.11 -5.16 6.95
CA PRO A 73 30.05 -4.64 7.93
C PRO A 73 30.11 -5.47 9.22
N GLU A 74 31.30 -5.89 9.64
CA GLU A 74 31.54 -6.48 10.97
C GLU A 74 31.08 -5.59 12.12
N SER A 75 31.20 -4.28 11.98
CA SER A 75 30.71 -3.33 12.98
C SER A 75 29.20 -3.40 13.15
N PHE A 76 28.45 -3.66 12.07
CA PHE A 76 27.00 -3.83 12.12
C PHE A 76 26.62 -5.14 12.79
N GLU A 77 27.25 -6.26 12.40
CA GLU A 77 27.05 -7.56 13.08
C GLU A 77 27.30 -7.45 14.58
N ASN A 78 28.46 -6.90 14.97
CA ASN A 78 28.83 -6.72 16.37
C ASN A 78 27.86 -5.81 17.12
N PHE A 79 27.31 -4.79 16.47
CA PHE A 79 26.32 -3.90 17.07
C PHE A 79 25.01 -4.63 17.36
N VAL A 80 24.50 -5.43 16.41
CA VAL A 80 23.28 -6.23 16.61
C VAL A 80 23.49 -7.26 17.72
N ASP A 81 24.59 -8.02 17.69
CA ASP A 81 24.91 -9.04 18.70
C ASP A 81 25.00 -8.43 20.10
N ARG A 82 25.74 -7.33 20.27
CA ARG A 82 25.85 -6.63 21.56
C ARG A 82 24.52 -6.10 22.04
N THR A 83 23.70 -5.57 21.13
CA THR A 83 22.40 -5.01 21.47
C THR A 83 21.44 -6.09 21.99
N LEU A 84 21.34 -7.22 21.28
CA LEU A 84 20.50 -8.34 21.70
C LEU A 84 20.99 -8.99 23.02
N ALA A 85 22.31 -8.99 23.25
CA ALA A 85 22.90 -9.46 24.50
C ALA A 85 22.60 -8.54 25.69
N LEU A 86 22.57 -7.21 25.47
CA LEU A 86 22.27 -6.23 26.53
C LEU A 86 20.85 -6.40 27.10
N GLN A 87 19.89 -6.78 26.28
CA GLN A 87 18.49 -6.98 26.68
C GLN A 87 18.24 -8.24 27.53
N CYS A 88 19.20 -9.16 27.63
CA CYS A 88 19.02 -10.46 28.32
C CYS A 88 17.74 -11.18 27.84
N ASP A 89 16.97 -11.84 28.70
CA ASP A 89 15.80 -12.66 28.28
C ASP A 89 14.47 -11.90 28.26
N LEU A 90 14.50 -10.56 28.20
CA LEU A 90 13.27 -9.77 28.18
C LEU A 90 12.55 -9.86 26.82
N PRO A 91 11.21 -9.77 26.81
CA PRO A 91 10.43 -9.83 25.58
C PRO A 91 10.81 -8.72 24.61
N ILE A 92 10.94 -9.07 23.33
CA ILE A 92 11.08 -8.11 22.23
C ILE A 92 9.74 -8.09 21.51
N LYS A 93 9.07 -6.94 21.45
CA LYS A 93 7.78 -6.83 20.75
C LYS A 93 7.96 -6.58 19.26
N LYS A 94 8.90 -5.70 18.90
CA LYS A 94 9.17 -5.32 17.51
C LYS A 94 10.64 -5.46 17.17
N PHE A 95 10.90 -6.08 16.03
CA PHE A 95 12.24 -6.22 15.47
C PHE A 95 12.24 -5.81 14.00
N SER A 96 13.04 -4.81 13.65
CA SER A 96 13.28 -4.41 12.27
C SER A 96 14.77 -4.52 11.95
N LEU A 97 15.08 -5.18 10.84
CA LEU A 97 16.43 -5.35 10.32
C LEU A 97 16.45 -4.97 8.85
N LYS A 98 17.19 -3.91 8.53
CA LYS A 98 17.43 -3.39 7.19
C LYS A 98 18.93 -3.43 6.94
N CYS A 99 19.38 -4.27 6.01
CA CYS A 99 20.80 -4.38 5.70
C CYS A 99 21.05 -4.59 4.19
N HIS A 100 22.31 -4.47 3.79
CA HIS A 100 22.80 -4.77 2.45
C HIS A 100 23.84 -5.89 2.53
N VAL A 101 23.94 -6.73 1.50
CA VAL A 101 24.90 -7.85 1.50
C VAL A 101 25.54 -8.05 0.12
N GLY A 102 26.85 -8.30 0.11
CA GLY A 102 27.59 -8.75 -1.06
C GLY A 102 27.47 -10.26 -1.29
N GLU A 103 27.88 -10.75 -2.46
CA GLU A 103 27.89 -12.20 -2.74
C GLU A 103 28.75 -12.97 -1.74
N GLU A 104 29.92 -12.43 -1.39
CA GLU A 104 30.90 -13.08 -0.51
C GLU A 104 30.39 -13.21 0.94
N ASP A 105 29.48 -12.33 1.37
CA ASP A 105 28.97 -12.28 2.74
C ASP A 105 27.62 -13.01 2.95
N LYS A 106 27.06 -13.65 1.91
CA LYS A 106 25.74 -14.29 1.97
C LYS A 106 25.62 -15.35 3.06
N GLU A 107 26.58 -16.29 3.13
CA GLU A 107 26.56 -17.37 4.14
C GLU A 107 26.79 -16.82 5.55
N ARG A 108 27.62 -15.79 5.68
CA ARG A 108 27.82 -15.11 6.96
C ARG A 108 26.55 -14.42 7.44
N LEU A 109 25.88 -13.66 6.56
CA LEU A 109 24.59 -13.03 6.89
C LEU A 109 23.54 -14.08 7.23
N LYS A 110 23.48 -15.19 6.50
CA LYS A 110 22.55 -16.30 6.78
C LYS A 110 22.77 -16.88 8.18
N ALA A 111 24.02 -17.09 8.59
CA ALA A 111 24.34 -17.52 9.95
C ALA A 111 23.92 -16.48 10.99
N CYS A 112 24.19 -15.20 10.76
CA CYS A 112 23.79 -14.09 11.63
C CYS A 112 22.26 -14.03 11.78
N LEU A 113 21.52 -14.02 10.67
CA LEU A 113 20.06 -14.03 10.64
C LEU A 113 19.48 -15.22 11.38
N GLY A 114 20.05 -16.42 11.20
CA GLY A 114 19.65 -17.61 11.95
C GLY A 114 19.75 -17.40 13.46
N ARG A 115 20.89 -16.86 13.94
CA ARG A 115 21.11 -16.57 15.36
C ARG A 115 20.16 -15.48 15.87
N TRP A 116 20.09 -14.34 15.18
CA TRP A 116 19.29 -13.18 15.59
C TRP A 116 17.80 -13.50 15.63
N ILE A 117 17.30 -14.17 14.61
CA ILE A 117 15.88 -14.50 14.53
C ILE A 117 15.50 -15.63 15.48
N SER A 118 16.37 -16.61 15.71
CA SER A 118 16.14 -17.61 16.76
C SER A 118 16.02 -16.95 18.14
N ASN A 119 16.90 -15.99 18.44
CA ASN A 119 16.86 -15.22 19.68
C ASN A 119 15.57 -14.41 19.81
N VAL A 120 15.24 -13.60 18.80
CA VAL A 120 14.06 -12.72 18.80
C VAL A 120 12.76 -13.52 18.82
N ALA A 121 12.64 -14.58 18.01
CA ALA A 121 11.47 -15.44 17.99
C ALA A 121 11.29 -16.19 19.32
N GLY A 122 12.38 -16.63 19.96
CA GLY A 122 12.35 -17.25 21.29
C GLY A 122 11.85 -16.32 22.40
N ARG A 123 11.92 -15.00 22.18
CA ARG A 123 11.44 -13.95 23.10
C ARG A 123 10.01 -13.47 22.82
N GLY A 124 9.29 -14.12 21.90
CA GLY A 124 7.88 -13.87 21.65
C GLY A 124 7.58 -12.62 20.82
N VAL A 125 8.39 -12.36 19.78
CA VAL A 125 8.18 -11.22 18.87
C VAL A 125 6.79 -11.16 18.27
N LEU A 126 6.23 -9.95 18.22
CA LEU A 126 4.90 -9.67 17.67
C LEU A 126 5.00 -9.07 16.25
N GLU A 127 5.99 -8.22 16.02
CA GLU A 127 6.23 -7.59 14.73
C GLU A 127 7.67 -7.81 14.26
N ALA A 128 7.83 -8.38 13.07
CA ALA A 128 9.15 -8.59 12.47
C ALA A 128 9.21 -7.96 11.07
N GLU A 129 10.28 -7.22 10.80
CA GLU A 129 10.55 -6.60 9.52
C GLU A 129 11.98 -6.95 9.06
N LEU A 130 12.08 -7.63 7.92
CA LEU A 130 13.34 -8.03 7.31
C LEU A 130 13.43 -7.46 5.90
N ARG A 131 14.35 -6.51 5.70
CA ARG A 131 14.61 -5.93 4.39
C ARG A 131 16.08 -6.05 3.99
N ILE A 132 16.40 -6.95 3.06
CA ILE A 132 17.78 -7.28 2.69
C ILE A 132 18.05 -6.86 1.24
N SER A 133 18.85 -5.81 1.06
CA SER A 133 19.19 -5.30 -0.29
C SER A 133 20.37 -6.03 -0.92
N ARG A 134 20.38 -6.06 -2.27
CA ARG A 134 21.40 -6.57 -3.21
C ARG A 134 21.44 -8.09 -3.39
N ARG A 135 21.29 -8.52 -4.65
CA ARG A 135 21.45 -9.89 -5.21
C ARG A 135 20.82 -11.04 -4.42
N GLY A 136 19.82 -10.71 -3.61
CA GLY A 136 18.87 -11.60 -2.97
C GLY A 136 19.40 -12.64 -1.99
N LEU A 137 18.61 -12.87 -0.94
CA LEU A 137 18.79 -14.00 -0.04
C LEU A 137 17.75 -15.07 -0.39
N GLY A 138 18.21 -16.29 -0.61
CA GLY A 138 17.34 -17.46 -0.87
C GLY A 138 16.89 -18.18 0.39
N PHE A 139 16.86 -17.48 1.52
CA PHE A 139 16.68 -18.09 2.83
C PHE A 139 15.88 -17.19 3.77
N LEU A 140 14.96 -17.81 4.51
CA LEU A 140 14.35 -17.23 5.70
C LEU A 140 14.59 -18.19 6.88
N PRO A 141 14.96 -17.68 8.07
CA PRO A 141 15.16 -18.52 9.24
C PRO A 141 13.90 -19.33 9.59
N PRO A 142 14.02 -20.65 9.85
CA PRO A 142 12.89 -21.52 10.21
C PRO A 142 12.07 -21.01 11.40
N GLN A 143 12.75 -20.42 12.40
CA GLN A 143 12.14 -19.88 13.60
C GLN A 143 11.22 -18.69 13.31
N LEU A 144 11.49 -17.93 12.24
CA LEU A 144 10.57 -16.88 11.80
C LEU A 144 9.28 -17.48 11.28
N LEU A 145 9.41 -18.51 10.43
CA LEU A 145 8.31 -19.18 9.70
C LEU A 145 7.45 -20.10 10.59
N SER A 146 7.86 -20.32 11.85
CA SER A 146 7.16 -21.12 12.85
C SER A 146 6.84 -20.33 14.13
N CYS A 147 6.99 -19.00 14.08
CA CYS A 147 6.78 -18.12 15.23
C CYS A 147 5.28 -18.00 15.55
N LYS A 148 4.88 -18.50 16.72
CA LYS A 148 3.47 -18.53 17.16
C LYS A 148 2.94 -17.18 17.64
N THR A 149 3.83 -16.26 18.03
CA THR A 149 3.48 -14.95 18.57
C THR A 149 3.40 -13.86 17.50
N LEU A 150 3.96 -14.12 16.32
CA LEU A 150 4.11 -13.13 15.26
C LEU A 150 2.74 -12.71 14.69
N VAL A 151 2.42 -11.43 14.78
CA VAL A 151 1.17 -10.80 14.32
C VAL A 151 1.37 -10.06 12.99
N LYS A 152 2.53 -9.40 12.83
CA LYS A 152 2.88 -8.65 11.61
C LYS A 152 4.25 -9.07 11.10
N LEU A 153 4.31 -9.40 9.81
CA LEU A 153 5.54 -9.79 9.14
C LEU A 153 5.73 -8.95 7.89
N THR A 154 6.85 -8.27 7.81
CA THR A 154 7.32 -7.57 6.61
C THR A 154 8.57 -8.25 6.10
N ILE A 155 8.52 -8.74 4.88
CA ILE A 155 9.63 -9.38 4.19
C ILE A 155 9.87 -8.60 2.92
N GLY A 156 11.10 -8.11 2.70
CA GLY A 156 11.37 -7.41 1.46
C GLY A 156 12.81 -7.23 1.03
N ARG A 157 12.90 -6.59 -0.14
CA ARG A 157 14.06 -6.35 -1.01
C ARG A 157 14.70 -7.65 -1.54
N GLN A 158 14.56 -7.85 -2.85
CA GLN A 158 15.18 -8.89 -3.70
C GLN A 158 15.26 -10.33 -3.12
N LEU A 159 14.35 -10.77 -2.27
CA LEU A 159 14.37 -12.15 -1.78
C LEU A 159 13.89 -13.11 -2.88
N TYR A 160 14.63 -14.21 -3.07
CA TYR A 160 14.31 -15.25 -4.06
C TYR A 160 14.13 -16.58 -3.35
N LEU A 161 12.91 -16.86 -2.91
CA LEU A 161 12.60 -18.05 -2.13
C LEU A 161 12.25 -19.21 -3.06
N ASP A 162 13.28 -19.96 -3.45
CA ASP A 162 13.17 -21.12 -4.34
C ASP A 162 12.41 -22.30 -3.70
N LYS A 163 12.51 -22.45 -2.37
CA LYS A 163 11.83 -23.49 -1.61
C LYS A 163 11.44 -22.97 -0.24
N LEU A 164 10.15 -22.98 0.05
CA LEU A 164 9.68 -22.84 1.42
C LEU A 164 9.56 -24.22 2.07
N PRO A 165 9.91 -24.34 3.36
CA PRO A 165 9.68 -25.57 4.10
C PRO A 165 8.19 -25.88 4.22
N SER A 166 7.79 -27.15 4.26
CA SER A 166 6.39 -27.54 4.42
C SER A 166 5.82 -27.28 5.83
N TYR A 167 6.68 -26.95 6.81
CA TYR A 167 6.29 -26.71 8.21
C TYR A 167 5.94 -25.25 8.52
N VAL A 168 5.77 -24.36 7.52
CA VAL A 168 5.37 -22.97 7.77
C VAL A 168 4.07 -22.95 8.57
N TRP A 169 4.12 -22.30 9.73
CA TRP A 169 2.98 -22.22 10.65
C TRP A 169 3.06 -20.95 11.48
N LEU A 170 2.24 -19.97 11.11
CA LEU A 170 2.17 -18.64 11.69
C LEU A 170 0.74 -18.38 12.20
N PRO A 171 0.34 -19.03 13.31
CA PRO A 171 -1.06 -19.11 13.76
C PRO A 171 -1.65 -17.77 14.24
N SER A 172 -0.81 -16.76 14.50
CA SER A 172 -1.23 -15.45 14.97
C SER A 172 -1.06 -14.34 13.94
N LEU A 173 -0.55 -14.66 12.74
CA LEU A 173 -0.18 -13.67 11.74
C LEU A 173 -1.43 -13.09 11.06
N LYS A 174 -1.62 -11.78 11.22
CA LYS A 174 -2.75 -11.03 10.67
C LYS A 174 -2.35 -10.13 9.50
N PHE A 175 -1.11 -9.65 9.49
CA PHE A 175 -0.60 -8.70 8.50
C PHE A 175 0.68 -9.24 7.85
N LEU A 176 0.65 -9.42 6.53
CA LEU A 176 1.81 -9.85 5.75
C LEU A 176 2.11 -8.84 4.64
N PHE A 177 3.29 -8.24 4.68
CA PHE A 177 3.78 -7.33 3.65
C PHE A 177 4.98 -7.94 2.94
N LEU A 178 4.86 -8.11 1.62
CA LEU A 178 5.88 -8.66 0.74
C LEU A 178 6.33 -7.57 -0.23
N ASP A 179 7.57 -7.13 -0.11
CA ASP A 179 8.17 -6.12 -1.01
C ASP A 179 9.32 -6.70 -1.79
N THR A 180 9.11 -6.94 -3.08
CA THR A 180 10.08 -7.49 -4.02
C THR A 180 10.62 -8.83 -3.51
N ALA A 181 9.73 -9.63 -2.91
CA ALA A 181 9.99 -10.97 -2.40
C ALA A 181 9.36 -12.00 -3.36
N SER A 182 10.19 -12.62 -4.19
CA SER A 182 9.74 -13.60 -5.18
C SER A 182 9.68 -15.00 -4.60
N PHE A 183 8.60 -15.70 -4.94
CA PHE A 183 8.35 -17.10 -4.60
C PHE A 183 8.18 -17.85 -5.91
N ARG A 184 8.66 -19.10 -6.01
CA ARG A 184 8.18 -19.94 -7.11
C ARG A 184 6.68 -20.17 -6.96
N TYR A 185 5.98 -20.22 -8.09
CA TYR A 185 4.52 -20.15 -8.25
C TYR A 185 3.70 -20.90 -7.17
N GLN A 186 4.12 -22.09 -6.76
CA GLN A 186 3.39 -22.94 -5.82
C GLN A 186 3.52 -22.55 -4.33
N TYR A 187 4.52 -21.77 -3.95
CA TYR A 187 4.88 -21.60 -2.54
C TYR A 187 4.15 -20.48 -1.82
N LEU A 188 3.77 -19.40 -2.52
CA LEU A 188 3.03 -18.30 -1.90
C LEU A 188 1.70 -18.81 -1.35
N CYS A 189 0.80 -19.31 -2.21
CA CYS A 189 -0.49 -19.83 -1.79
C CYS A 189 -0.37 -21.17 -1.06
N GLY A 190 0.33 -22.14 -1.65
CA GLY A 190 0.32 -23.53 -1.19
C GLY A 190 1.10 -23.79 0.10
N VAL A 191 1.95 -22.87 0.54
CA VAL A 191 2.78 -23.04 1.75
C VAL A 191 2.69 -21.83 2.67
N LEU A 192 3.02 -20.62 2.20
CA LEU A 192 3.07 -19.45 3.06
C LEU A 192 1.68 -19.03 3.54
N LEU A 193 0.75 -18.76 2.63
CA LEU A 193 -0.62 -18.35 2.97
C LEU A 193 -1.39 -19.47 3.67
N ALA A 194 -1.21 -20.73 3.22
CA ALA A 194 -1.79 -21.90 3.88
C ALA A 194 -1.33 -22.07 5.34
N GLY A 195 -0.09 -21.67 5.65
CA GLY A 195 0.46 -21.67 7.01
C GLY A 195 0.00 -20.50 7.88
N CYS A 196 -0.79 -19.55 7.36
CA CYS A 196 -1.26 -18.35 8.07
C CYS A 196 -2.79 -18.37 8.22
N PRO A 197 -3.36 -19.19 9.14
CA PRO A 197 -4.79 -19.46 9.20
C PRO A 197 -5.68 -18.27 9.64
N VAL A 198 -5.09 -17.18 10.11
CA VAL A 198 -5.80 -15.97 10.58
C VAL A 198 -5.39 -14.71 9.82
N LEU A 199 -4.77 -14.85 8.64
CA LEU A 199 -4.28 -13.71 7.86
C LEU A 199 -5.45 -12.85 7.36
N GLU A 200 -5.44 -11.57 7.74
CA GLU A 200 -6.50 -10.60 7.40
C GLU A 200 -6.08 -9.66 6.26
N GLU A 201 -4.80 -9.26 6.23
CA GLU A 201 -4.27 -8.30 5.27
C GLU A 201 -2.98 -8.78 4.62
N LEU A 202 -2.96 -8.74 3.29
CA LEU A 202 -1.82 -9.09 2.46
C LEU A 202 -1.48 -7.92 1.54
N SER A 203 -0.21 -7.54 1.50
CA SER A 203 0.32 -6.62 0.49
C SER A 203 1.47 -7.27 -0.26
N VAL A 204 1.40 -7.24 -1.59
CA VAL A 204 2.38 -7.88 -2.49
C VAL A 204 2.84 -6.85 -3.51
N HIS A 205 3.99 -6.24 -3.24
CA HIS A 205 4.56 -5.17 -4.08
C HIS A 205 5.82 -5.71 -4.74
N HIS A 206 5.88 -5.77 -6.06
CA HIS A 206 7.07 -6.19 -6.79
C HIS A 206 7.52 -5.10 -7.74
N LYS A 207 8.73 -4.59 -7.53
CA LYS A 207 9.38 -3.65 -8.44
C LYS A 207 10.52 -4.37 -9.18
N ASN A 208 10.51 -4.33 -10.51
CA ASN A 208 11.57 -4.91 -11.33
C ASN A 208 11.84 -6.41 -11.06
N SER A 209 10.83 -7.16 -10.60
CA SER A 209 10.97 -8.59 -10.32
C SER A 209 10.76 -9.42 -11.58
N VAL A 210 11.51 -10.54 -11.70
CA VAL A 210 11.47 -11.49 -12.82
C VAL A 210 10.41 -12.58 -12.62
N VAL A 211 9.77 -12.66 -11.44
CA VAL A 211 8.75 -13.66 -11.14
C VAL A 211 7.64 -13.03 -10.33
N THR A 212 6.46 -12.93 -10.93
CA THR A 212 5.21 -12.56 -10.25
C THR A 212 4.35 -13.79 -10.00
N PRO A 213 3.60 -13.83 -8.88
CA PRO A 213 2.68 -14.93 -8.64
C PRO A 213 1.57 -14.93 -9.71
N ASN A 214 1.15 -16.12 -10.13
CA ASN A 214 0.08 -16.31 -11.11
C ASN A 214 -1.28 -16.59 -10.44
N SER A 215 -1.31 -16.68 -9.12
CA SER A 215 -2.49 -16.93 -8.32
C SER A 215 -2.31 -16.38 -6.91
N ILE A 216 -3.37 -15.82 -6.33
CA ILE A 216 -3.50 -15.47 -4.92
C ILE A 216 -4.80 -16.11 -4.42
N SER A 217 -4.69 -17.08 -3.52
CA SER A 217 -5.82 -17.80 -2.92
C SER A 217 -5.66 -17.84 -1.40
N SER A 218 -6.74 -17.51 -0.69
CA SER A 218 -6.82 -17.61 0.76
C SER A 218 -8.28 -17.51 1.24
N PRO A 219 -8.69 -18.35 2.21
CA PRO A 219 -10.04 -18.29 2.78
C PRO A 219 -10.21 -17.19 3.83
N THR A 220 -9.15 -16.48 4.25
CA THR A 220 -9.19 -15.57 5.42
C THR A 220 -8.96 -14.10 5.10
N ILE A 221 -8.26 -13.80 4.00
CA ILE A 221 -7.84 -12.44 3.65
C ILE A 221 -9.07 -11.56 3.38
N LYS A 222 -9.10 -10.39 4.02
CA LYS A 222 -10.12 -9.34 3.88
C LYS A 222 -9.63 -8.13 3.09
N ARG A 223 -8.31 -7.86 3.12
CA ARG A 223 -7.70 -6.72 2.42
C ARG A 223 -6.49 -7.19 1.62
N LEU A 224 -6.46 -6.83 0.34
CA LEU A 224 -5.37 -7.17 -0.57
C LEU A 224 -4.88 -5.90 -1.28
N SER A 225 -3.57 -5.66 -1.26
CA SER A 225 -2.90 -4.66 -2.09
C SER A 225 -1.84 -5.34 -2.95
N VAL A 226 -1.95 -5.21 -4.26
CA VAL A 226 -1.04 -5.82 -5.24
C VAL A 226 -0.52 -4.72 -6.15
N ASN A 227 0.81 -4.62 -6.26
CA ASN A 227 1.47 -3.68 -7.15
C ASN A 227 2.60 -4.40 -7.89
N PHE A 228 2.44 -4.63 -9.18
CA PHE A 228 3.42 -5.29 -10.03
C PHE A 228 3.93 -4.32 -11.11
N ASP A 229 5.14 -3.79 -10.91
CA ASP A 229 5.86 -2.97 -11.88
C ASP A 229 6.89 -3.84 -12.63
N CYS A 230 6.39 -4.58 -13.63
CA CYS A 230 7.16 -5.55 -14.43
C CYS A 230 7.47 -5.03 -15.85
N ARG A 231 7.96 -3.79 -15.98
CA ARG A 231 8.34 -3.18 -17.27
C ARG A 231 9.38 -3.96 -18.09
N ARG A 232 10.10 -4.90 -17.46
CA ARG A 232 11.23 -5.64 -18.06
C ARG A 232 10.87 -7.02 -18.63
N GLU A 233 9.66 -7.53 -18.40
CA GLU A 233 9.25 -8.80 -19.00
C GLU A 233 8.72 -8.58 -20.42
N THR A 234 9.47 -9.11 -21.37
CA THR A 234 9.08 -9.26 -22.79
C THR A 234 8.21 -10.51 -23.04
N ASP A 235 7.90 -11.31 -22.01
CA ASP A 235 7.13 -12.54 -22.14
C ASP A 235 5.62 -12.31 -21.95
N CYS A 236 4.91 -12.33 -23.09
CA CYS A 236 3.56 -11.85 -23.29
C CYS A 236 2.43 -12.82 -22.87
N HIS A 237 2.62 -13.66 -21.85
CA HIS A 237 1.61 -14.68 -21.46
C HIS A 237 1.37 -14.81 -19.95
N ARG A 238 1.65 -13.75 -19.17
CA ARG A 238 1.31 -13.74 -17.75
C ARG A 238 -0.21 -13.90 -17.55
N THR A 239 -0.58 -14.66 -16.53
CA THR A 239 -1.97 -14.91 -16.14
C THR A 239 -2.11 -14.72 -14.65
N MET A 240 -3.28 -14.29 -14.20
CA MET A 240 -3.58 -14.16 -12.77
C MET A 240 -4.83 -14.94 -12.39
N SER A 241 -4.93 -15.34 -11.13
CA SER A 241 -6.13 -15.94 -10.56
C SER A 241 -6.32 -15.44 -9.14
N PHE A 242 -7.56 -15.12 -8.78
CA PHE A 242 -7.96 -14.71 -7.45
C PHE A 242 -8.99 -15.69 -6.92
N ASP A 243 -8.73 -16.25 -5.74
CA ASP A 243 -9.68 -17.07 -5.01
C ASP A 243 -9.73 -16.63 -3.55
N LEU A 244 -10.48 -15.55 -3.32
CA LEU A 244 -10.51 -14.81 -2.06
C LEU A 244 -11.96 -14.53 -1.66
N PRO A 245 -12.71 -15.56 -1.23
CA PRO A 245 -14.16 -15.46 -1.00
C PRO A 245 -14.55 -14.50 0.14
N ARG A 246 -13.60 -14.06 0.98
CA ARG A 246 -13.82 -13.11 2.10
C ARG A 246 -13.19 -11.74 1.88
N LEU A 247 -12.66 -11.47 0.67
CA LEU A 247 -12.03 -10.19 0.37
C LEU A 247 -13.08 -9.09 0.35
N VAL A 248 -12.80 -7.98 1.04
CA VAL A 248 -13.68 -6.80 1.13
C VAL A 248 -13.06 -5.59 0.43
N TYR A 249 -11.72 -5.49 0.43
CA TYR A 249 -10.97 -4.41 -0.19
C TYR A 249 -9.85 -4.96 -1.10
N LEU A 250 -9.79 -4.47 -2.33
CA LEU A 250 -8.74 -4.78 -3.31
C LEU A 250 -8.11 -3.51 -3.87
N GLU A 251 -6.80 -3.40 -3.79
CA GLU A 251 -6.02 -2.48 -4.61
C GLU A 251 -5.14 -3.30 -5.56
N TYR A 252 -5.32 -3.11 -6.87
CA TYR A 252 -4.65 -3.88 -7.89
C TYR A 252 -4.02 -2.97 -8.95
N SER A 253 -2.70 -2.94 -8.97
CA SER A 253 -1.87 -2.24 -9.95
C SER A 253 -0.97 -3.25 -10.66
N ASP A 254 -1.12 -3.36 -11.99
CA ASP A 254 -0.34 -4.24 -12.86
C ASP A 254 -0.52 -3.80 -14.32
N PHE A 255 0.13 -4.49 -15.25
CA PHE A 255 -0.21 -4.41 -16.66
C PHE A 255 -1.43 -5.27 -17.00
N ALA A 256 -2.17 -4.90 -18.03
CA ALA A 256 -3.26 -5.72 -18.56
C ALA A 256 -2.73 -7.11 -19.00
N LEU A 257 -3.09 -8.15 -18.23
CA LEU A 257 -2.57 -9.50 -18.39
C LEU A 257 -3.30 -10.30 -19.47
N SER A 258 -2.78 -11.51 -19.71
CA SER A 258 -3.31 -12.33 -20.80
C SER A 258 -4.61 -13.02 -20.57
N LEU A 259 -4.78 -13.48 -19.35
CA LEU A 259 -5.96 -14.18 -18.94
C LEU A 259 -6.05 -14.09 -17.42
N TYR A 260 -7.26 -13.85 -16.96
CA TYR A 260 -7.62 -13.97 -15.55
C TYR A 260 -8.43 -15.27 -15.41
N ARG A 261 -7.75 -16.39 -15.10
CA ARG A 261 -8.35 -17.74 -15.24
C ARG A 261 -9.54 -17.98 -14.32
N GLN A 262 -9.43 -17.51 -13.08
CA GLN A 262 -10.44 -17.66 -12.05
C GLN A 262 -10.42 -16.41 -11.18
N VAL A 263 -11.58 -15.78 -11.00
CA VAL A 263 -11.74 -14.56 -10.22
C VAL A 263 -12.93 -14.72 -9.28
N ASN A 264 -12.68 -15.34 -8.13
CA ASN A 264 -13.65 -15.47 -7.05
C ASN A 264 -13.39 -14.36 -6.02
N LEU A 265 -14.21 -13.30 -6.11
CA LEU A 265 -14.17 -12.08 -5.30
C LEU A 265 -15.59 -11.70 -4.83
N ASP A 266 -16.43 -12.69 -4.54
CA ASP A 266 -17.88 -12.47 -4.35
C ASP A 266 -18.24 -11.52 -3.19
N SER A 267 -17.39 -11.42 -2.16
CA SER A 267 -17.57 -10.53 -0.99
C SER A 267 -16.96 -9.13 -1.16
N LEU A 268 -16.39 -8.82 -2.32
CA LEU A 268 -15.64 -7.57 -2.54
C LEU A 268 -16.57 -6.36 -2.55
N VAL A 269 -16.22 -5.35 -1.76
CA VAL A 269 -17.00 -4.11 -1.60
C VAL A 269 -16.32 -2.94 -2.31
N GLU A 270 -15.01 -2.77 -2.10
CA GLU A 270 -14.23 -1.68 -2.67
C GLU A 270 -13.05 -2.21 -3.49
N VAL A 271 -12.89 -1.66 -4.70
CA VAL A 271 -11.75 -1.97 -5.56
C VAL A 271 -11.11 -0.72 -6.14
N LYS A 272 -9.78 -0.69 -6.15
CA LYS A 272 -8.96 0.30 -6.85
C LYS A 272 -8.14 -0.39 -7.94
N LEU A 273 -8.40 -0.01 -9.18
CA LEU A 273 -7.72 -0.55 -10.35
C LEU A 273 -6.74 0.47 -10.93
N ASP A 274 -5.51 0.02 -11.14
CA ASP A 274 -4.46 0.72 -11.87
C ASP A 274 -3.81 -0.19 -12.92
N LEU A 275 -4.47 -0.34 -14.06
CA LEU A 275 -4.10 -1.24 -15.15
C LEU A 275 -3.36 -0.48 -16.25
N HIS A 276 -2.09 -0.84 -16.47
CA HIS A 276 -1.27 -0.26 -17.52
C HIS A 276 -1.42 -1.00 -18.86
N LEU A 277 -1.39 -0.26 -19.97
CA LEU A 277 -1.33 -0.81 -21.32
C LEU A 277 0.02 -1.50 -21.57
N ILE A 278 0.00 -2.58 -22.36
CA ILE A 278 1.22 -3.24 -22.87
C ILE A 278 1.34 -2.96 -24.36
N ASN A 279 2.54 -2.60 -24.82
CA ASN A 279 2.85 -2.48 -26.25
C ASN A 279 2.86 -3.86 -26.91
N PHE A 280 2.12 -4.01 -28.01
CA PHE A 280 2.02 -5.26 -28.77
C PHE A 280 3.33 -5.56 -29.51
N TYR A 281 4.22 -6.34 -28.92
CA TYR A 281 5.42 -6.80 -29.64
C TYR A 281 5.19 -8.11 -30.41
N ASN A 282 4.23 -8.95 -29.99
CA ASN A 282 4.12 -10.35 -30.46
C ASN A 282 2.72 -10.80 -30.93
N GLY A 283 1.82 -9.88 -31.31
CA GLY A 283 0.50 -10.23 -31.88
C GLY A 283 -0.55 -10.81 -30.92
N TRP A 284 -0.19 -11.03 -29.66
CA TRP A 284 -1.11 -11.43 -28.60
C TRP A 284 -1.85 -10.21 -28.00
N ARG A 285 -3.14 -10.37 -27.64
CA ARG A 285 -3.98 -9.29 -27.10
C ARG A 285 -4.46 -9.58 -25.67
N PRO A 286 -4.23 -8.66 -24.71
CA PRO A 286 -4.84 -8.73 -23.38
C PRO A 286 -6.36 -8.90 -23.42
N ASP A 287 -6.86 -9.74 -22.53
CA ASP A 287 -8.28 -9.86 -22.21
C ASP A 287 -8.45 -9.76 -20.70
N ILE A 288 -8.98 -8.61 -20.26
CA ILE A 288 -9.26 -8.36 -18.84
C ILE A 288 -10.72 -8.66 -18.48
N THR A 289 -11.52 -9.21 -19.41
CA THR A 289 -12.97 -9.35 -19.20
C THR A 289 -13.29 -10.20 -17.97
N ASP A 290 -12.58 -11.30 -17.73
CA ASP A 290 -12.81 -12.15 -16.55
C ASP A 290 -12.42 -11.45 -15.24
N LEU A 291 -11.43 -10.55 -15.27
CA LEU A 291 -11.13 -9.68 -14.12
C LEU A 291 -12.33 -8.78 -13.83
N ILE A 292 -12.80 -8.02 -14.83
CA ILE A 292 -13.90 -7.08 -14.66
C ILE A 292 -15.20 -7.80 -14.27
N ALA A 293 -15.48 -8.96 -14.86
CA ALA A 293 -16.64 -9.79 -14.51
C ALA A 293 -16.61 -10.25 -13.03
N GLY A 294 -15.42 -10.54 -12.50
CA GLY A 294 -15.24 -10.87 -11.07
C GLY A 294 -15.49 -9.69 -10.12
N LEU A 295 -15.54 -8.45 -10.63
CA LEU A 295 -15.78 -7.23 -9.83
C LEU A 295 -17.26 -6.81 -9.84
N ARG A 296 -18.18 -7.59 -10.42
CA ARG A 296 -19.59 -7.21 -10.59
C ARG A 296 -20.36 -6.85 -9.31
N ASN A 297 -19.91 -7.33 -8.14
CA ASN A 297 -20.61 -7.17 -6.86
C ASN A 297 -20.20 -5.91 -6.08
N VAL A 298 -19.19 -5.17 -6.53
CA VAL A 298 -18.62 -4.05 -5.76
C VAL A 298 -19.59 -2.89 -5.59
N GLU A 299 -19.48 -2.20 -4.45
CA GLU A 299 -20.21 -0.97 -4.15
C GLU A 299 -19.41 0.28 -4.53
N ILE A 300 -18.08 0.18 -4.47
CA ILE A 300 -17.15 1.27 -4.75
C ILE A 300 -16.09 0.79 -5.76
N LEU A 301 -16.07 1.41 -6.94
CA LEU A 301 -15.10 1.13 -8.00
C LEU A 301 -14.28 2.37 -8.27
N HIS A 302 -12.96 2.28 -8.07
CA HIS A 302 -12.01 3.30 -8.50
C HIS A 302 -11.24 2.81 -9.73
N VAL A 303 -11.36 3.54 -10.83
CA VAL A 303 -10.66 3.32 -12.10
C VAL A 303 -9.66 4.45 -12.27
N SER A 304 -8.37 4.13 -12.25
CA SER A 304 -7.31 5.13 -12.51
C SER A 304 -7.40 5.68 -13.94
N PRO A 305 -6.81 6.86 -14.23
CA PRO A 305 -6.85 7.44 -15.57
C PRO A 305 -6.21 6.58 -16.66
N VAL A 306 -5.25 5.73 -16.27
CA VAL A 306 -4.61 4.78 -17.18
C VAL A 306 -5.48 3.54 -17.38
N SER A 307 -6.17 3.10 -16.32
CA SER A 307 -7.07 1.94 -16.37
C SER A 307 -8.25 2.13 -17.30
N ALA A 308 -8.78 3.35 -17.43
CA ALA A 308 -9.94 3.61 -18.29
C ALA A 308 -9.67 3.20 -19.75
N ASP A 309 -8.50 3.56 -20.28
CA ASP A 309 -8.08 3.17 -21.63
C ASP A 309 -7.85 1.65 -21.72
N ALA A 310 -7.22 1.05 -20.70
CA ALA A 310 -7.00 -0.39 -20.65
C ALA A 310 -8.32 -1.19 -20.64
N ILE A 311 -9.30 -0.76 -19.85
CA ILE A 311 -10.61 -1.41 -19.77
C ILE A 311 -11.37 -1.25 -21.09
N TYR A 312 -11.40 -0.05 -21.65
CA TYR A 312 -12.05 0.17 -22.94
C TYR A 312 -11.42 -0.68 -24.06
N THR A 313 -10.09 -0.82 -24.05
CA THR A 313 -9.34 -1.52 -25.10
C THR A 313 -9.39 -3.04 -24.95
N TYR A 314 -9.34 -3.56 -23.73
CA TYR A 314 -9.10 -5.00 -23.46
C TYR A 314 -10.29 -5.73 -22.81
N CYS A 315 -11.38 -5.05 -22.46
CA CYS A 315 -12.63 -5.70 -22.02
C CYS A 315 -13.47 -6.14 -23.23
N ILE A 316 -12.98 -7.13 -23.96
CA ILE A 316 -13.49 -7.50 -25.30
C ILE A 316 -14.85 -8.19 -25.30
N ARG A 317 -15.24 -8.86 -24.20
CA ARG A 317 -16.57 -9.51 -24.08
C ARG A 317 -17.64 -8.60 -23.46
N GLY A 318 -17.30 -7.32 -23.22
CA GLY A 318 -18.19 -6.32 -22.66
C GLY A 318 -18.17 -6.27 -21.13
N LEU A 319 -18.67 -5.16 -20.59
CA LEU A 319 -18.77 -4.92 -19.16
C LEU A 319 -19.90 -5.75 -18.53
N PRO A 320 -19.70 -6.27 -17.30
CA PRO A 320 -20.78 -6.89 -16.53
C PRO A 320 -21.78 -5.83 -16.06
N LEU A 321 -22.94 -6.30 -15.60
CA LEU A 321 -23.89 -5.46 -14.88
C LEU A 321 -23.40 -5.29 -13.42
N PHE A 322 -23.21 -4.05 -13.00
CA PHE A 322 -22.78 -3.67 -11.66
C PHE A 322 -24.00 -3.30 -10.80
N ASP A 323 -24.76 -4.30 -10.37
CA ASP A 323 -26.05 -4.12 -9.68
C ASP A 323 -25.93 -3.45 -8.30
N ASN A 324 -24.74 -3.41 -7.70
CA ASN A 324 -24.50 -2.86 -6.37
C ASN A 324 -23.63 -1.60 -6.39
N LEU A 325 -23.15 -1.16 -7.56
CA LEU A 325 -22.23 -0.02 -7.62
C LEU A 325 -22.95 1.28 -7.26
N VAL A 326 -22.53 1.90 -6.16
CA VAL A 326 -23.06 3.16 -5.63
C VAL A 326 -22.10 4.31 -5.93
N THR A 327 -20.79 4.05 -5.86
CA THR A 327 -19.74 5.06 -6.06
C THR A 327 -18.76 4.63 -7.13
N LEU A 328 -18.64 5.44 -8.18
CA LEU A 328 -17.65 5.27 -9.24
C LEU A 328 -16.66 6.42 -9.16
N SER A 329 -15.39 6.10 -8.96
CA SER A 329 -14.29 7.03 -9.19
C SER A 329 -13.63 6.72 -10.52
N PHE A 330 -13.51 7.72 -11.38
CA PHE A 330 -13.10 7.56 -12.77
C PHE A 330 -12.21 8.74 -13.17
N GLY A 331 -11.19 8.47 -13.97
CA GLY A 331 -10.45 9.50 -14.70
C GLY A 331 -10.01 8.94 -16.05
N SER A 332 -9.53 9.80 -16.93
CA SER A 332 -8.94 9.36 -18.21
C SER A 332 -8.03 10.45 -18.75
N LYS A 333 -6.89 10.04 -19.33
CA LYS A 333 -5.93 10.97 -19.97
C LYS A 333 -6.13 11.13 -21.48
N ASN A 334 -7.10 10.42 -22.06
CA ASN A 334 -7.35 10.46 -23.50
C ASN A 334 -8.84 10.23 -23.83
N GLU A 335 -9.23 10.57 -25.05
CA GLU A 335 -10.61 10.42 -25.52
C GLU A 335 -11.10 8.96 -25.49
N ARG A 336 -10.20 7.99 -25.70
CA ARG A 336 -10.56 6.57 -25.70
C ARG A 336 -11.01 6.11 -24.32
N GLY A 337 -10.29 6.46 -23.27
CA GLY A 337 -10.70 6.15 -21.91
C GLY A 337 -12.02 6.82 -21.55
N TRP A 338 -12.26 8.07 -21.98
CA TRP A 338 -13.54 8.77 -21.76
C TRP A 338 -14.74 8.07 -22.42
N LYS A 339 -14.53 7.34 -23.52
CA LYS A 339 -15.58 6.49 -24.14
C LYS A 339 -16.04 5.35 -23.24
N LEU A 340 -15.29 4.97 -22.19
CA LEU A 340 -15.70 3.94 -21.23
C LEU A 340 -16.83 4.41 -20.30
N LEU A 341 -16.81 5.68 -19.90
CA LEU A 341 -17.71 6.20 -18.86
C LEU A 341 -19.21 6.00 -19.22
N PRO A 342 -19.69 6.31 -20.45
CA PRO A 342 -21.06 5.99 -20.85
C PRO A 342 -21.45 4.52 -20.67
N TYR A 343 -20.54 3.58 -20.96
CA TYR A 343 -20.83 2.15 -20.78
C TYR A 343 -20.90 1.78 -19.30
N LEU A 344 -20.03 2.33 -18.45
CA LEU A 344 -20.09 2.12 -17.00
C LEU A 344 -21.39 2.68 -16.41
N LEU A 345 -21.78 3.90 -16.78
CA LEU A 345 -23.04 4.51 -16.34
C LEU A 345 -24.25 3.64 -16.73
N LYS A 346 -24.26 3.10 -17.95
CA LYS A 346 -25.33 2.22 -18.42
C LYS A 346 -25.41 0.90 -17.65
N GLN A 347 -24.26 0.35 -17.25
CA GLN A 347 -24.17 -0.91 -16.52
C GLN A 347 -24.29 -0.75 -15.00
N SER A 348 -24.50 0.46 -14.50
CA SER A 348 -24.50 0.76 -13.06
C SER A 348 -25.82 1.42 -12.63
N PRO A 349 -26.93 0.66 -12.55
CA PRO A 349 -28.27 1.22 -12.38
C PRO A 349 -28.51 1.89 -11.02
N LYS A 350 -27.70 1.57 -10.00
CA LYS A 350 -27.76 2.13 -8.64
C LYS A 350 -26.70 3.20 -8.37
N LEU A 351 -25.96 3.63 -9.38
CA LEU A 351 -24.90 4.61 -9.20
C LEU A 351 -25.46 5.95 -8.72
N GLU A 352 -24.97 6.42 -7.57
CA GLU A 352 -25.39 7.69 -6.97
C GLU A 352 -24.27 8.73 -6.96
N THR A 353 -23.02 8.30 -6.80
CA THR A 353 -21.86 9.19 -6.70
C THR A 353 -20.86 8.92 -7.83
N LEU A 354 -20.53 9.95 -8.58
CA LEU A 354 -19.46 9.95 -9.57
C LEU A 354 -18.32 10.86 -9.10
N VAL A 355 -17.13 10.31 -8.96
CA VAL A 355 -15.90 11.05 -8.63
C VAL A 355 -15.01 11.10 -9.86
N VAL A 356 -14.74 12.28 -10.40
CA VAL A 356 -13.89 12.49 -11.56
C VAL A 356 -12.50 12.94 -11.09
N GLN A 357 -11.45 12.18 -11.43
CA GLN A 357 -10.08 12.40 -10.92
C GLN A 357 -9.32 13.52 -11.65
N ASP A 358 -9.73 13.84 -12.88
CA ASP A 358 -9.31 14.96 -13.71
C ASP A 358 -10.31 15.12 -14.88
N LEU A 359 -10.39 16.30 -15.50
CA LEU A 359 -11.16 16.53 -16.73
C LEU A 359 -10.27 16.54 -17.99
N ASP A 360 -8.97 16.33 -17.81
CA ASP A 360 -7.98 16.33 -18.88
C ASP A 360 -8.40 15.39 -20.03
N GLY A 361 -8.38 15.90 -21.26
CA GLY A 361 -8.71 15.12 -22.46
C GLY A 361 -10.19 14.77 -22.67
N TYR A 362 -11.13 15.29 -21.85
CA TYR A 362 -12.56 15.21 -22.16
C TYR A 362 -12.92 16.27 -23.21
N THR A 363 -13.45 15.88 -24.37
CA THR A 363 -13.81 16.84 -25.44
C THR A 363 -15.32 16.97 -25.64
N GLY A 364 -16.13 16.15 -24.98
CA GLY A 364 -17.60 16.15 -25.10
C GLY A 364 -18.18 15.71 -26.45
N GLY A 365 -17.42 15.84 -27.55
CA GLY A 365 -17.94 15.64 -28.91
C GLY A 365 -18.33 14.20 -29.25
N ASP A 366 -17.51 13.23 -28.84
CA ASP A 366 -17.67 11.81 -29.19
C ASP A 366 -18.30 10.97 -28.05
N VAL A 367 -18.59 11.61 -26.91
CA VAL A 367 -18.97 10.94 -25.66
C VAL A 367 -20.27 11.55 -25.13
N SER A 368 -21.41 10.97 -25.53
CA SER A 368 -22.72 11.32 -24.97
C SER A 368 -23.07 10.40 -23.80
N MET A 369 -23.51 10.99 -22.69
CA MET A 369 -23.86 10.21 -21.50
C MET A 369 -25.27 9.62 -21.62
N PRO A 370 -25.48 8.36 -21.21
CA PRO A 370 -26.83 7.83 -21.10
C PRO A 370 -27.56 8.52 -19.95
N ARG A 371 -28.91 8.44 -19.99
CA ARG A 371 -29.73 8.78 -18.82
C ARG A 371 -29.24 8.02 -17.61
N ASN A 372 -28.84 8.75 -16.59
CA ASN A 372 -28.28 8.23 -15.35
C ASN A 372 -28.96 8.89 -14.16
N LYS A 373 -28.80 8.31 -12.97
CA LYS A 373 -29.41 8.78 -11.72
C LYS A 373 -28.35 9.30 -10.75
N VAL A 374 -27.20 9.74 -11.26
CA VAL A 374 -26.13 10.28 -10.42
C VAL A 374 -26.65 11.54 -9.73
N LYS A 375 -26.51 11.55 -8.40
CA LYS A 375 -26.96 12.64 -7.52
C LYS A 375 -25.78 13.48 -7.06
N SER A 376 -24.63 12.86 -6.84
CA SER A 376 -23.43 13.54 -6.37
C SER A 376 -22.31 13.46 -7.39
N LEU A 377 -21.77 14.61 -7.80
CA LEU A 377 -20.61 14.71 -8.67
C LEU A 377 -19.46 15.37 -7.93
N HIS A 378 -18.31 14.71 -7.85
CA HIS A 378 -17.12 15.21 -7.19
C HIS A 378 -15.99 15.33 -8.21
N ILE A 379 -15.49 16.53 -8.47
CA ILE A 379 -14.34 16.77 -9.36
C ILE A 379 -13.11 16.97 -8.49
N LEU A 380 -12.08 16.15 -8.70
CA LEU A 380 -10.81 16.25 -7.98
C LEU A 380 -9.76 16.93 -8.85
N GLY A 381 -8.84 17.67 -8.21
CA GLY A 381 -7.64 18.19 -8.87
C GLY A 381 -7.90 19.26 -9.92
N TYR A 382 -8.99 20.01 -9.81
CA TYR A 382 -9.38 21.05 -10.77
C TYR A 382 -8.37 22.21 -10.75
N ARG A 383 -7.77 22.55 -11.90
CA ARG A 383 -6.73 23.59 -11.98
C ARG A 383 -7.27 24.96 -12.37
N GLY A 384 -8.53 25.07 -12.80
CA GLY A 384 -9.16 26.35 -13.12
C GLY A 384 -8.80 26.90 -14.49
N THR A 385 -8.30 26.08 -15.41
CA THR A 385 -8.01 26.54 -16.77
C THR A 385 -9.30 26.82 -17.56
N ASP A 386 -9.24 27.73 -18.53
CA ASP A 386 -10.37 28.02 -19.43
C ASP A 386 -10.90 26.76 -20.13
N GLU A 387 -10.01 25.79 -20.39
CA GLU A 387 -10.39 24.54 -21.03
C GLU A 387 -11.12 23.61 -20.05
N GLU A 388 -10.59 23.41 -18.84
CA GLU A 388 -11.30 22.64 -17.79
C GLU A 388 -12.66 23.26 -17.45
N LEU A 389 -12.79 24.59 -17.47
CA LEU A 389 -14.06 25.27 -17.22
C LEU A 389 -15.09 24.96 -18.32
N LYS A 390 -14.67 24.94 -19.61
CA LYS A 390 -15.53 24.52 -20.72
C LYS A 390 -15.90 23.04 -20.61
N GLN A 391 -14.93 22.18 -20.31
CA GLN A 391 -15.13 20.75 -20.13
C GLN A 391 -16.13 20.48 -19.01
N LEU A 392 -15.96 21.13 -17.86
CA LEU A 392 -16.87 21.05 -16.72
C LEU A 392 -18.28 21.49 -17.11
N LYS A 393 -18.41 22.58 -17.86
CA LYS A 393 -19.70 23.07 -18.34
C LYS A 393 -20.43 22.04 -19.20
N ILE A 394 -19.72 21.45 -20.16
CA ILE A 394 -20.26 20.40 -21.04
C ILE A 394 -20.65 19.20 -20.19
N PHE A 395 -19.74 18.76 -19.32
CA PHE A 395 -19.92 17.58 -18.48
C PHE A 395 -21.15 17.71 -17.59
N LEU A 396 -21.36 18.86 -16.94
CA LEU A 396 -22.54 19.09 -16.09
C LEU A 396 -23.85 19.09 -16.86
N GLY A 397 -23.84 19.57 -18.11
CA GLY A 397 -25.02 19.54 -18.97
C GLY A 397 -25.53 18.13 -19.28
N GLU A 398 -24.69 17.11 -19.11
CA GLU A 398 -25.02 15.70 -19.36
C GLU A 398 -25.73 15.01 -18.17
N PHE A 399 -25.87 15.67 -17.02
CA PHE A 399 -26.47 15.08 -15.80
C PHE A 399 -27.70 15.85 -15.33
N GLU A 400 -28.88 15.22 -15.44
CA GLU A 400 -30.17 15.85 -15.13
C GLU A 400 -30.55 15.80 -13.63
N TYR A 401 -29.97 14.88 -12.84
CA TYR A 401 -30.43 14.56 -11.47
C TYR A 401 -29.44 14.98 -10.37
N LEU A 402 -28.48 15.86 -10.69
CA LEU A 402 -27.48 16.29 -9.71
C LEU A 402 -28.11 17.09 -8.56
N GLU A 403 -27.86 16.61 -7.35
CA GLU A 403 -28.23 17.23 -6.07
C GLU A 403 -27.02 17.89 -5.42
N VAL A 404 -25.81 17.35 -5.62
CA VAL A 404 -24.58 17.88 -5.05
C VAL A 404 -23.48 17.91 -6.11
N VAL A 405 -22.78 19.04 -6.19
CA VAL A 405 -21.53 19.15 -6.94
C VAL A 405 -20.42 19.63 -6.00
N GLN A 406 -19.37 18.83 -5.87
CA GLN A 406 -18.16 19.19 -5.13
C GLN A 406 -16.99 19.34 -6.10
N VAL A 407 -16.23 20.42 -5.98
CA VAL A 407 -15.01 20.63 -6.77
C VAL A 407 -13.86 20.90 -5.80
N ASP A 408 -12.86 20.03 -5.82
CA ASP A 408 -11.63 20.17 -5.07
C ASP A 408 -10.58 20.84 -5.95
N VAL A 409 -10.20 22.07 -5.59
CA VAL A 409 -9.20 22.85 -6.34
C VAL A 409 -7.81 22.34 -5.97
N ALA A 410 -6.95 22.10 -6.96
CA ALA A 410 -5.58 21.65 -6.70
C ALA A 410 -4.83 22.69 -5.83
N GLU A 411 -4.15 22.25 -4.76
CA GLU A 411 -3.30 23.13 -3.95
C GLU A 411 -2.19 23.70 -4.83
N ALA A 412 -2.16 25.02 -4.95
CA ALA A 412 -1.15 25.73 -5.71
C ALA A 412 0.06 26.10 -4.84
N SER A 413 1.22 26.30 -5.45
CA SER A 413 2.39 26.89 -4.77
C SER A 413 2.09 28.31 -4.27
N GLU A 414 2.84 28.80 -3.27
CA GLU A 414 2.62 30.04 -2.49
C GLU A 414 2.35 31.36 -3.28
N ASP A 415 2.45 31.37 -4.61
CA ASP A 415 2.23 32.53 -5.50
C ASP A 415 0.84 32.55 -6.21
N ASP A 416 -0.04 31.56 -6.00
CA ASP A 416 -1.25 31.35 -6.83
C ASP A 416 -2.60 31.69 -6.16
N ASP A 417 -2.60 32.31 -4.97
CA ASP A 417 -3.83 32.63 -4.23
C ASP A 417 -4.85 33.47 -5.03
N GLY A 418 -4.37 34.35 -5.91
CA GLY A 418 -5.22 35.14 -6.81
C GLY A 418 -5.92 34.30 -7.88
N ILE A 419 -5.22 33.29 -8.43
CA ILE A 419 -5.78 32.35 -9.42
C ILE A 419 -6.82 31.46 -8.77
N ILE A 420 -6.57 30.99 -7.54
CA ILE A 420 -7.55 30.18 -6.79
C ILE A 420 -8.82 30.98 -6.53
N MET A 421 -8.72 32.23 -6.05
CA MET A 421 -9.87 33.09 -5.78
C MET A 421 -10.70 33.38 -7.05
N GLN A 422 -10.03 33.65 -8.17
CA GLN A 422 -10.69 33.83 -9.47
C GLN A 422 -11.37 32.54 -9.93
N THR A 423 -10.68 31.40 -9.83
CA THR A 423 -11.22 30.07 -10.15
C THR A 423 -12.47 29.76 -9.33
N LYS A 424 -12.46 30.08 -8.02
CA LYS A 424 -13.63 29.93 -7.14
C LYS A 424 -14.79 30.81 -7.60
N SER A 425 -14.52 32.06 -8.01
CA SER A 425 -15.53 32.97 -8.54
C SER A 425 -16.13 32.46 -9.87
N ASP A 426 -15.29 32.00 -10.78
CA ASP A 426 -15.71 31.49 -12.09
C ASP A 426 -16.53 30.21 -11.96
N LEU A 427 -16.15 29.30 -11.05
CA LEU A 427 -16.95 28.12 -10.69
C LEU A 427 -18.32 28.53 -10.12
N MET A 428 -18.36 29.47 -9.18
CA MET A 428 -19.63 29.96 -8.61
C MET A 428 -20.55 30.56 -9.68
N MET A 429 -20.00 31.33 -10.62
CA MET A 429 -20.75 31.91 -11.74
C MET A 429 -21.24 30.85 -12.72
N LEU A 430 -20.37 29.93 -13.15
CA LEU A 430 -20.69 28.88 -14.11
C LEU A 430 -21.84 27.99 -13.59
N LEU A 431 -21.78 27.66 -12.31
CA LEU A 431 -22.67 26.68 -11.68
C LEU A 431 -23.99 27.29 -11.24
N GLY A 432 -24.00 28.58 -10.89
CA GLY A 432 -25.25 29.33 -10.70
C GLY A 432 -26.10 29.43 -11.97
N VAL A 433 -25.50 29.29 -13.15
CA VAL A 433 -26.21 29.32 -14.45
C VAL A 433 -26.52 27.91 -14.98
N SER A 434 -25.68 26.92 -14.69
CA SER A 434 -25.74 25.60 -15.32
C SER A 434 -26.40 24.50 -14.48
N LEU A 435 -26.59 24.72 -13.16
CA LEU A 435 -27.19 23.71 -12.27
C LEU A 435 -28.69 23.93 -12.04
N PRO A 436 -29.46 22.85 -11.78
CA PRO A 436 -30.84 22.96 -11.29
C PRO A 436 -30.89 23.78 -9.98
N CYS A 437 -31.94 24.58 -9.77
CA CYS A 437 -32.07 25.51 -8.63
C CYS A 437 -32.03 24.88 -7.22
N LYS A 438 -31.94 23.54 -7.10
CA LYS A 438 -31.88 22.79 -5.84
C LYS A 438 -30.55 22.07 -5.60
N CYS A 439 -29.57 22.21 -6.50
CA CYS A 439 -28.27 21.57 -6.37
C CYS A 439 -27.39 22.33 -5.36
N ASN A 440 -26.87 21.62 -4.36
CA ASN A 440 -25.92 22.15 -3.38
C ASN A 440 -24.50 22.09 -3.94
N PHE A 441 -23.82 23.23 -3.93
CA PHE A 441 -22.47 23.35 -4.45
C PHE A 441 -21.44 23.57 -3.35
N LYS A 442 -20.31 22.88 -3.42
CA LYS A 442 -19.19 23.02 -2.49
C LYS A 442 -17.87 23.10 -3.25
N VAL A 443 -17.10 24.17 -3.02
CA VAL A 443 -15.68 24.22 -3.40
C VAL A 443 -14.87 24.01 -2.15
N THR A 444 -13.91 23.09 -2.21
CA THR A 444 -12.94 22.86 -1.14
C THR A 444 -11.56 23.29 -1.59
#